data_AF-A0A2S1R151-F1
#
_entry.id   AF-A0A2S1R151-F1
#
_cell.length_a   1.000
_cell.length_b   1.000
_cell.length_c   1.000
_cell.angle_alpha   90.00
_cell.angle_beta   90.00
_cell.angle_gamma   90.00
#
_symmetry.space_group_name_H-M   'P 1'
#
loop_
_entity.id
_entity.type
_entity.pdbx_description
1 polymer ?
#
loop_
_entity_poly.entity_id
_entity_poly.type
_entity_poly.pdbx_seq_one_letter_code
_entity_poly.pdbx_strand_id
1 'polypeptide(L)'
;MQNEHRPRALRFFDVLIKLLEHRGHKVVTRGHETLVIIGEIETQISLREASNRVYRTERNWTTSDLVPNGKLIFKAGKYSWDKEWRDNKTLLEVMLAKIVARLELDAKKEAEWRERSRLAEIQRAEEERIRREIEAIRKAGQEKFDLLLKQAERFDKAQKIRALVAAARANALDDGQISQKRKEWIEWASRKAD
;
A
#
# COMPACT_ATOMS: atom_id res chain seq x y z
N MET A 1 -19.60 -38.15 29.31
CA MET A 1 -20.14 -36.83 29.73
C MET A 1 -20.82 -36.20 28.53
N GLN A 2 -22.15 -36.33 28.45
CA GLN A 2 -22.93 -35.79 27.33
C GLN A 2 -23.09 -34.27 27.49
N ASN A 3 -22.47 -33.50 26.59
CA ASN A 3 -22.98 -32.28 25.91
C ASN A 3 -23.93 -31.31 26.66
N GLU A 4 -23.81 -31.16 27.98
CA GLU A 4 -24.74 -30.37 28.82
C GLU A 4 -24.81 -28.88 28.39
N HIS A 5 -23.76 -28.38 27.75
CA HIS A 5 -23.65 -26.99 27.29
C HIS A 5 -24.12 -26.76 25.85
N ARG A 6 -24.36 -27.81 25.06
CA ARG A 6 -24.83 -27.71 23.68
C ARG A 6 -26.19 -27.01 23.54
N PRO A 7 -27.22 -27.34 24.35
CA PRO A 7 -28.50 -26.65 24.27
C PRO A 7 -28.39 -25.15 24.59
N ARG A 8 -27.52 -24.77 25.54
CA ARG A 8 -27.28 -23.37 25.90
C ARG A 8 -26.60 -22.62 24.75
N ALA A 9 -25.59 -23.22 24.14
CA ALA A 9 -24.91 -22.65 22.97
C ALA A 9 -25.88 -22.39 21.80
N LEU A 10 -26.77 -23.34 21.51
CA LEU A 10 -27.79 -23.20 20.46
C LEU A 10 -28.79 -22.08 20.77
N ARG A 11 -29.27 -21.99 22.02
CA ARG A 11 -30.17 -20.90 22.44
C ARG A 11 -29.50 -19.53 22.37
N PHE A 12 -28.23 -19.43 22.79
CA PHE A 12 -27.48 -18.19 22.67
C PHE A 12 -27.39 -17.74 21.21
N PHE A 13 -27.02 -18.64 20.29
CA PHE A 13 -26.95 -18.32 18.88
C PHE A 13 -28.31 -17.96 18.27
N ASP A 14 -29.36 -18.70 18.60
CA ASP A 14 -30.72 -18.42 18.13
C ASP A 14 -31.17 -17.00 18.53
N VAL A 15 -30.96 -16.62 19.79
CA VAL A 15 -31.30 -15.27 20.27
C VAL A 15 -30.41 -14.21 19.62
N LEU A 16 -29.11 -14.46 19.47
CA LEU A 16 -28.19 -13.54 18.79
C LEU A 16 -28.62 -13.28 17.35
N ILE A 17 -28.94 -14.33 16.59
CA ILE A 17 -29.40 -14.23 15.19
C ILE A 17 -30.68 -13.41 15.13
N LYS A 18 -31.69 -13.77 15.93
CA LYS A 18 -32.96 -13.03 15.98
C LYS A 18 -32.78 -11.56 16.33
N LEU A 19 -31.86 -11.25 17.27
CA LEU A 19 -31.56 -9.87 17.64
C LEU A 19 -30.87 -9.10 16.51
N LEU A 20 -29.93 -9.72 15.80
CA LEU A 20 -29.26 -9.12 14.65
C LEU A 20 -30.25 -8.86 13.50
N GLU A 21 -31.09 -9.84 13.19
CA GLU A 21 -32.13 -9.75 12.16
C GLU A 21 -33.18 -8.67 12.51
N HIS A 22 -33.61 -8.62 13.77
CA HIS A 22 -34.52 -7.57 14.26
C HIS A 22 -33.94 -6.16 14.08
N ARG A 23 -32.61 -6.03 14.13
CA ARG A 23 -31.89 -4.76 13.90
C ARG A 23 -31.54 -4.49 12.43
N GLY A 24 -31.99 -5.36 11.51
CA GLY A 24 -31.80 -5.21 10.07
C GLY A 24 -30.50 -5.81 9.52
N HIS A 25 -29.76 -6.58 10.33
CA HIS A 25 -28.51 -7.23 9.92
C HIS A 25 -28.78 -8.65 9.43
N LYS A 26 -27.84 -9.21 8.68
CA LYS A 26 -27.95 -10.59 8.17
C LYS A 26 -26.91 -11.48 8.83
N VAL A 27 -27.27 -12.74 9.05
CA VAL A 27 -26.32 -13.78 9.44
C VAL A 27 -26.30 -14.83 8.33
N VAL A 28 -25.12 -15.13 7.81
CA VAL A 28 -24.95 -16.11 6.73
C VAL A 28 -23.85 -17.10 7.08
N THR A 29 -23.96 -18.32 6.55
CA THR A 29 -22.91 -19.33 6.64
C THR A 29 -22.23 -19.46 5.28
N ARG A 30 -20.91 -19.29 5.24
CA ARG A 30 -20.10 -19.46 4.03
C ARG A 30 -19.00 -20.48 4.32
N GLY A 31 -19.13 -21.67 3.76
CA GLY A 31 -18.23 -22.80 4.08
C GLY A 31 -18.30 -23.16 5.57
N HIS A 32 -17.15 -23.09 6.25
CA HIS A 32 -17.03 -23.36 7.69
C HIS A 32 -17.14 -22.11 8.57
N GLU A 33 -17.47 -20.95 7.97
CA GLU A 33 -17.55 -19.68 8.69
C GLU A 33 -19.00 -19.22 8.84
N THR A 34 -19.33 -18.67 10.01
CA THR A 34 -20.56 -17.90 10.21
C THR A 34 -20.20 -16.43 10.18
N LEU A 35 -20.93 -15.64 9.39
CA LEU A 35 -20.66 -14.23 9.14
C LEU A 35 -21.87 -13.40 9.53
N VAL A 36 -21.64 -12.29 10.23
CA VAL A 36 -22.62 -11.22 10.41
C VAL A 36 -22.35 -10.15 9.36
N ILE A 37 -23.38 -9.77 8.61
CA ILE A 37 -23.32 -8.73 7.59
C ILE A 37 -24.06 -7.51 8.12
N ILE A 38 -23.31 -6.43 8.31
CA ILE A 38 -23.82 -5.11 8.72
C ILE A 38 -23.42 -4.12 7.62
N GLY A 39 -24.40 -3.67 6.83
CA GLY A 39 -24.12 -2.95 5.59
C GLY A 39 -23.28 -3.80 4.63
N GLU A 40 -22.10 -3.33 4.26
CA GLU A 40 -21.14 -4.03 3.39
C GLU A 40 -20.02 -4.73 4.17
N ILE A 41 -20.10 -4.72 5.50
CA ILE A 41 -19.06 -5.27 6.37
C ILE A 41 -19.45 -6.68 6.80
N GLU A 42 -18.62 -7.64 6.40
CA GLU A 42 -18.72 -9.03 6.85
C GLU A 42 -17.81 -9.26 8.06
N THR A 43 -18.39 -9.68 9.18
CA THR A 43 -17.66 -10.02 10.41
C THR A 43 -17.84 -11.50 10.73
N GLN A 44 -16.75 -12.25 10.76
CA GLN A 44 -16.82 -13.66 11.19
C GLN A 44 -17.18 -13.75 12.68
N ILE A 45 -18.09 -14.65 13.02
CA ILE A 45 -18.44 -14.97 14.39
C ILE A 45 -18.29 -16.46 14.67
N SER A 46 -18.00 -16.81 15.92
CA SER A 46 -17.91 -18.19 16.38
C SER A 46 -18.24 -18.30 17.86
N LEU A 47 -18.73 -19.47 18.27
CA LEU A 47 -18.96 -19.82 19.67
C LEU A 47 -18.24 -21.13 19.94
N ARG A 48 -17.46 -21.19 21.02
CA ARG A 48 -16.77 -22.41 21.46
C ARG A 48 -16.85 -22.56 22.96
N GLU A 49 -16.72 -23.79 23.44
CA GLU A 49 -16.48 -24.07 24.85
C GLU A 49 -15.02 -23.77 25.20
N ALA A 50 -14.78 -23.18 26.36
CA ALA A 50 -13.45 -22.98 26.90
C ALA A 50 -12.94 -24.28 27.53
N SER A 51 -11.63 -24.46 27.48
CA SER A 51 -10.95 -25.59 28.12
C SER A 51 -9.90 -25.08 29.09
N ASN A 52 -9.75 -25.77 30.21
CA ASN A 52 -8.63 -25.60 31.12
C ASN A 52 -7.49 -26.51 30.65
N ARG A 53 -6.26 -26.00 30.71
CA ARG A 53 -5.08 -26.82 30.47
C ARG A 53 -4.70 -27.54 31.76
N VAL A 54 -4.67 -28.87 31.71
CA VAL A 54 -4.28 -29.72 32.83
C VAL A 54 -2.97 -30.39 32.45
N TYR A 55 -1.93 -30.20 33.25
CA TYR A 55 -0.63 -30.82 33.04
C TYR A 55 -0.60 -32.20 33.70
N ARG A 56 -0.05 -33.17 32.99
CA ARG A 56 0.25 -34.50 33.52
C ARG A 56 1.74 -34.72 33.39
N THR A 57 2.41 -34.97 34.50
CA THR A 57 3.82 -35.35 34.49
C THR A 57 3.88 -36.86 34.60
N GLU A 58 4.34 -37.51 33.54
CA GLU A 58 4.62 -38.95 33.55
C GLU A 58 6.12 -39.18 33.31
N ARG A 59 6.77 -39.81 34.29
CA ARG A 59 8.22 -40.07 34.32
C ARG A 59 9.02 -38.76 34.16
N ASN A 60 9.59 -38.52 32.97
CA ASN A 60 10.49 -37.40 32.66
C ASN A 60 9.89 -36.40 31.66
N TRP A 61 8.61 -36.56 31.28
CA TRP A 61 7.96 -35.68 30.31
C TRP A 61 6.65 -35.12 30.87
N THR A 62 6.45 -33.82 30.70
CA THR A 62 5.20 -33.15 31.04
C THR A 62 4.35 -33.01 29.80
N THR A 63 3.19 -33.67 29.77
CA THR A 63 2.17 -33.49 28.74
C THR A 63 1.07 -32.56 29.26
N SER A 64 0.23 -32.07 28.36
CA SER A 64 -0.92 -31.25 28.75
C SER A 64 -2.15 -31.62 27.96
N ASP A 65 -3.27 -31.81 28.66
CA ASP A 65 -4.58 -32.03 28.07
C ASP A 65 -5.42 -30.75 28.19
N LEU A 66 -6.34 -30.58 27.24
CA LEU A 66 -7.38 -29.55 27.30
C LEU A 66 -8.69 -30.18 27.78
N VAL A 67 -9.11 -29.84 29.00
CA VAL A 67 -10.35 -30.34 29.60
C VAL A 67 -11.42 -29.25 29.48
N PRO A 68 -12.53 -29.49 28.77
CA PRO A 68 -13.64 -28.53 28.68
C PRO A 68 -14.16 -28.14 30.08
N ASN A 69 -14.50 -26.87 30.27
CA ASN A 69 -14.85 -26.32 31.58
C ASN A 69 -16.28 -25.73 31.66
N GLY A 70 -17.11 -25.94 30.63
CA GLY A 70 -18.50 -25.49 30.57
C GLY A 70 -18.72 -24.00 30.32
N LYS A 71 -17.66 -23.20 30.20
CA LYS A 71 -17.77 -21.76 29.89
C LYS A 71 -17.77 -21.54 28.39
N LEU A 72 -18.71 -20.74 27.89
CA LEU A 72 -18.75 -20.37 26.49
C LEU A 72 -17.87 -19.16 26.20
N ILE A 73 -17.25 -19.16 25.02
CA ILE A 73 -16.51 -18.05 24.43
C ILE A 73 -17.17 -17.71 23.10
N PHE A 74 -17.71 -16.49 22.99
CA PHE A 74 -18.13 -15.90 21.74
C PHE A 74 -17.01 -15.03 21.18
N LYS A 75 -16.66 -15.23 19.91
CA LYS A 75 -15.62 -14.49 19.22
C LYS A 75 -16.19 -13.84 17.97
N ALA A 76 -15.84 -12.58 17.73
CA ALA A 76 -16.14 -11.85 16.51
C ALA A 76 -14.85 -11.28 15.89
N GLY A 77 -14.71 -11.35 14.57
CA GLY A 77 -13.54 -10.90 13.82
C GLY A 77 -12.54 -12.03 13.48
N LYS A 78 -11.55 -11.68 12.65
CA LYS A 78 -10.47 -12.57 12.17
C LYS A 78 -9.11 -12.10 12.69
N TYR A 79 -8.21 -13.06 12.91
CA TYR A 79 -6.81 -12.83 13.29
C TYR A 79 -6.65 -11.96 14.55
N SER A 80 -5.68 -11.03 14.56
CA SER A 80 -5.30 -10.19 15.69
C SER A 80 -6.29 -9.08 16.04
N TRP A 81 -7.35 -8.91 15.26
CA TRP A 81 -8.39 -7.89 15.47
C TRP A 81 -9.68 -8.49 16.04
N ASP A 82 -9.62 -9.74 16.48
CA ASP A 82 -10.77 -10.40 17.06
C ASP A 82 -11.14 -9.83 18.43
N LYS A 83 -12.43 -9.91 18.74
CA LYS A 83 -12.96 -9.63 20.06
C LYS A 83 -13.59 -10.88 20.61
N GLU A 84 -13.11 -11.30 21.78
CA GLU A 84 -13.68 -12.41 22.53
C GLU A 84 -14.46 -11.92 23.76
N TRP A 85 -15.63 -12.51 23.96
CA TRP A 85 -16.41 -12.46 25.19
C TRP A 85 -16.47 -13.87 25.76
N ARG A 86 -16.32 -14.00 27.08
CA ARG A 86 -16.31 -15.29 27.77
C ARG A 86 -17.24 -15.24 28.96
N ASP A 87 -17.91 -16.35 29.22
CA ASP A 87 -18.58 -16.58 30.49
C ASP A 87 -17.60 -16.42 31.66
N ASN A 88 -17.87 -15.46 32.53
CA ASN A 88 -17.16 -15.28 33.79
C ASN A 88 -18.18 -14.98 34.89
N LYS A 89 -18.03 -13.85 35.60
CA LYS A 89 -19.06 -13.35 36.54
C LYS A 89 -20.36 -12.99 35.84
N THR A 90 -20.27 -12.63 34.56
CA THR A 90 -21.41 -12.31 33.69
C THR A 90 -21.47 -13.33 32.57
N LEU A 91 -22.65 -13.89 32.33
CA LEU A 91 -22.89 -14.84 31.26
C LEU A 91 -23.01 -14.12 29.91
N LEU A 92 -22.69 -14.83 28.82
CA LEU A 92 -22.80 -14.29 27.46
C LEU A 92 -24.20 -13.75 27.14
N GLU A 93 -25.26 -14.41 27.61
CA GLU A 93 -26.66 -14.03 27.39
C GLU A 93 -26.96 -12.61 27.92
N VAL A 94 -26.38 -12.25 29.06
CA VAL A 94 -26.53 -10.90 29.64
C VAL A 94 -25.77 -9.84 28.83
N MET A 95 -24.75 -10.26 28.08
CA MET A 95 -23.94 -9.37 27.25
C MET A 95 -24.46 -9.22 25.80
N LEU A 96 -25.57 -9.85 25.43
CA LEU A 96 -26.08 -9.84 24.04
C LEU A 96 -26.19 -8.43 23.44
N ALA A 97 -26.83 -7.50 24.16
CA ALA A 97 -26.96 -6.11 23.70
C ALA A 97 -25.60 -5.43 23.51
N LYS A 98 -24.64 -5.69 24.42
CA LYS A 98 -23.27 -5.16 24.34
C LYS A 98 -22.49 -5.76 23.18
N ILE A 99 -22.67 -7.06 22.91
CA ILE A 99 -22.06 -7.77 21.78
C ILE A 99 -22.55 -7.16 20.48
N VAL A 100 -23.87 -7.04 20.30
CA VAL A 100 -24.46 -6.49 19.08
C VAL A 100 -24.06 -5.03 18.86
N ALA A 101 -24.13 -4.18 19.90
CA ALA A 101 -23.67 -2.80 19.80
C ALA A 101 -22.19 -2.71 19.40
N ARG A 102 -21.35 -3.63 19.88
CA ARG A 102 -19.94 -3.67 19.48
C ARG A 102 -19.77 -4.06 18.01
N LEU A 103 -20.49 -5.07 17.52
CA LEU A 103 -20.46 -5.48 16.12
C LEU A 103 -20.84 -4.31 15.20
N GLU A 104 -21.88 -3.56 15.55
CA GLU A 104 -22.32 -2.38 14.80
C GLU A 104 -21.28 -1.25 14.79
N LEU A 105 -20.66 -0.97 15.94
CA LEU A 105 -19.61 0.04 16.04
C LEU A 105 -18.37 -0.35 15.23
N ASP A 106 -17.98 -1.63 15.27
CA ASP A 106 -16.83 -2.12 14.52
C ASP A 106 -17.12 -2.10 13.01
N ALA A 107 -18.33 -2.49 12.59
CA ALA A 107 -18.75 -2.38 11.19
C ALA A 107 -18.75 -0.92 10.69
N LYS A 108 -19.26 0.02 11.49
CA LYS A 108 -19.23 1.45 11.14
C LYS A 108 -17.79 1.95 10.95
N LYS A 109 -16.89 1.62 11.87
CA LYS A 109 -15.47 2.01 11.79
C LYS A 109 -14.78 1.44 10.57
N GLU A 110 -15.06 0.18 10.25
CA GLU A 110 -14.51 -0.48 9.07
C GLU A 110 -15.01 0.19 7.78
N ALA A 111 -16.30 0.52 7.69
CA ALA A 111 -16.85 1.24 6.55
C ALA A 111 -16.20 2.62 6.36
N GLU A 112 -16.05 3.39 7.44
CA GLU A 112 -15.36 4.69 7.43
C GLU A 112 -13.87 4.55 7.05
N TRP A 113 -13.22 3.46 7.45
CA TRP A 113 -11.83 3.20 7.09
C TRP A 113 -11.68 2.81 5.61
N ARG A 114 -12.58 1.99 5.07
CA ARG A 114 -12.60 1.62 3.65
C ARG A 114 -12.78 2.84 2.76
N GLU A 115 -13.72 3.71 3.09
CA GLU A 115 -13.97 4.92 2.29
C GLU A 115 -12.78 5.89 2.35
N ARG A 116 -12.20 6.12 3.53
CA ARG A 116 -10.98 6.94 3.66
C ARG A 116 -9.82 6.36 2.87
N SER A 117 -9.63 5.04 2.91
CA SER A 117 -8.58 4.36 2.16
C SER A 117 -8.77 4.51 0.66
N ARG A 118 -10.01 4.39 0.17
CA ARG A 118 -10.37 4.59 -1.23
C ARG A 118 -10.06 6.03 -1.70
N LEU A 119 -10.47 7.03 -0.92
CA LEU A 119 -10.20 8.43 -1.24
C LEU A 119 -8.70 8.74 -1.24
N ALA A 120 -7.95 8.21 -0.27
CA ALA A 120 -6.50 8.37 -0.20
C ALA A 120 -5.77 7.68 -1.36
N GLU A 121 -6.28 6.57 -1.87
CA GLU A 121 -5.74 5.92 -3.07
C GLU A 121 -5.95 6.78 -4.33
N ILE A 122 -7.15 7.34 -4.51
CA ILE A 122 -7.46 8.25 -5.62
C ILE A 122 -6.55 9.49 -5.58
N GLN A 123 -6.38 10.11 -4.40
CA GLN A 123 -5.51 11.27 -4.23
C GLN A 123 -4.05 10.94 -4.54
N ARG A 124 -3.52 9.83 -4.02
CA ARG A 124 -2.14 9.39 -4.31
C ARG A 124 -1.92 9.12 -5.80
N ALA A 125 -2.88 8.50 -6.47
CA ALA A 125 -2.80 8.24 -7.90
C ALA A 125 -2.72 9.54 -8.72
N GLU A 126 -3.50 10.56 -8.34
CA GLU A 126 -3.47 11.87 -8.99
C GLU A 126 -2.16 12.63 -8.72
N GLU A 127 -1.69 12.65 -7.47
CA GLU A 127 -0.42 13.26 -7.10
C GLU A 127 0.77 12.61 -7.83
N GLU A 128 0.77 11.29 -7.94
CA GLU A 128 1.78 10.56 -8.71
C GLU A 128 1.73 10.92 -10.20
N ARG A 129 0.53 11.06 -10.77
CA ARG A 129 0.35 11.46 -12.17
C ARG A 129 0.94 12.85 -12.42
N ILE A 130 0.58 13.83 -11.60
CA ILE A 130 1.09 15.20 -11.70
C ILE A 130 2.61 15.22 -11.52
N ARG A 131 3.14 14.48 -10.53
CA ARG A 131 4.60 14.40 -10.29
C ARG A 131 5.34 13.85 -11.51
N ARG A 132 4.84 12.77 -12.11
CA ARG A 132 5.44 12.17 -13.31
C ARG A 132 5.41 13.14 -14.50
N GLU A 133 4.34 13.89 -14.67
CA GLU A 133 4.22 14.88 -15.74
C GLU A 133 5.22 16.03 -15.56
N ILE A 134 5.32 16.60 -14.35
CA ILE A 134 6.30 17.65 -14.03
C ILE A 134 7.73 17.14 -14.24
N GLU A 135 8.03 15.92 -13.80
CA GLU A 135 9.35 15.32 -13.98
C GLU A 135 9.68 15.09 -15.47
N ALA A 136 8.71 14.64 -16.26
CA ALA A 136 8.87 14.49 -17.70
C ALA A 136 9.12 15.84 -18.40
N ILE A 137 8.37 16.88 -18.05
CA ILE A 137 8.57 18.25 -18.57
C ILE A 137 9.97 18.76 -18.19
N ARG A 138 10.38 18.58 -16.93
CA ARG A 138 11.69 19.01 -16.44
C ARG A 138 12.82 18.29 -17.17
N LYS A 139 12.71 16.98 -17.34
CA LYS A 139 13.70 16.16 -18.04
C LYS A 139 13.81 16.56 -19.52
N ALA A 140 12.67 16.71 -20.21
CA ALA A 140 12.65 17.19 -21.59
C ALA A 140 13.24 18.60 -21.73
N GLY A 141 12.99 19.48 -20.75
CA GLY A 141 13.60 20.80 -20.68
C GLY A 141 15.12 20.76 -20.52
N GLN A 142 15.62 19.90 -19.63
CA GLN A 142 17.06 19.68 -19.43
C GLN A 142 17.72 19.14 -20.70
N GLU A 143 17.14 18.13 -21.34
CA GLU A 143 17.65 17.54 -22.58
C GLU A 143 17.74 18.58 -23.71
N LYS A 144 16.73 19.45 -23.84
CA LYS A 144 16.74 20.58 -24.80
C LYS A 144 17.84 21.59 -24.47
N PHE A 145 18.02 21.93 -23.20
CA PHE A 145 19.06 22.88 -22.78
C PHE A 145 20.47 22.33 -23.02
N ASP A 146 20.72 21.06 -22.70
CA ASP A 146 22.00 20.40 -22.95
C ASP A 146 22.33 20.36 -24.44
N LEU A 147 21.32 20.15 -25.29
CA LEU A 147 21.48 20.21 -26.74
C LEU A 147 21.87 21.62 -27.20
N LEU A 148 21.19 22.65 -26.69
CA LEU A 148 21.48 24.05 -26.99
C LEU A 148 22.90 24.43 -26.57
N LEU A 149 23.35 24.00 -25.38
CA LEU A 149 24.70 24.27 -24.89
C LEU A 149 25.75 23.64 -25.81
N LYS A 150 25.56 22.38 -26.22
CA LYS A 150 26.44 21.70 -27.19
C LYS A 150 26.48 22.43 -28.53
N GLN A 151 25.35 22.95 -29.00
CA GLN A 151 25.29 23.73 -30.24
C GLN A 151 26.02 25.07 -30.09
N ALA A 152 25.84 25.77 -28.97
CA ALA A 152 26.52 27.03 -28.68
C ALA A 152 28.04 26.85 -28.58
N GLU A 153 28.52 25.79 -27.90
CA GLU A 153 29.95 25.46 -27.84
C GLU A 153 30.55 25.16 -29.22
N ARG A 154 29.81 24.43 -30.07
CA ARG A 154 30.24 24.16 -31.44
C ARG A 154 30.35 25.45 -32.25
N PHE A 155 29.37 26.34 -32.11
CA PHE A 155 29.38 27.64 -32.77
C PHE A 155 30.53 28.52 -32.30
N ASP A 156 30.78 28.63 -30.99
CA ASP A 156 31.91 29.39 -30.44
C ASP A 156 33.26 28.86 -30.93
N LYS A 157 33.44 27.53 -30.94
CA LYS A 157 34.63 26.89 -31.52
C LYS A 157 34.79 27.22 -33.01
N ALA A 158 33.72 27.16 -33.79
CA ALA A 158 33.74 27.55 -35.20
C ALA A 158 34.11 29.03 -35.38
N GLN A 159 33.56 29.93 -34.55
CA GLN A 159 33.93 31.35 -34.57
C GLN A 159 35.40 31.58 -34.26
N LYS A 160 35.94 30.91 -33.23
CA LYS A 160 37.37 30.98 -32.88
C LYS A 160 38.27 30.51 -34.03
N ILE A 161 37.90 29.42 -34.71
CA ILE A 161 38.64 28.92 -35.87
C ILE A 161 38.56 29.94 -37.02
N ARG A 162 37.36 30.48 -37.33
CA ARG A 162 37.19 31.51 -38.37
C ARG A 162 38.02 32.76 -38.08
N ALA A 163 38.03 33.24 -36.85
CA ALA A 163 38.83 34.39 -36.44
C ALA A 163 40.34 34.12 -36.59
N LEU A 164 40.82 32.94 -36.19
CA LEU A 164 42.22 32.55 -36.36
C LEU A 164 42.63 32.50 -37.84
N VAL A 165 41.79 31.90 -38.68
CA VAL A 165 42.01 31.82 -40.12
C VAL A 165 42.03 33.21 -40.76
N ALA A 166 41.13 34.11 -40.35
CA ALA A 166 41.10 35.49 -40.82
C ALA A 166 42.38 36.26 -40.43
N ALA A 167 42.83 36.13 -39.18
CA ALA A 167 44.09 36.73 -38.72
C ALA A 167 45.31 36.17 -39.48
N ALA A 168 45.34 34.85 -39.73
CA ALA A 168 46.41 34.22 -40.50
C ALA A 168 46.43 34.67 -41.98
N ARG A 169 45.27 34.94 -42.58
CA ARG A 169 45.16 35.54 -43.93
C ARG A 169 45.67 36.98 -43.95
N ALA A 170 45.30 37.80 -42.96
CA ALA A 170 45.75 39.19 -42.87
C ALA A 170 47.27 39.30 -42.73
N ASN A 171 47.87 38.51 -41.82
CA ASN A 171 49.33 38.48 -41.64
C ASN A 171 50.10 37.94 -42.86
N ALA A 172 49.46 37.18 -43.74
CA ALA A 172 50.06 36.66 -44.95
C ALA A 172 50.10 37.69 -46.10
N LEU A 173 49.36 38.80 -45.99
CA LEU A 173 49.41 39.92 -46.95
C LEU A 173 50.56 40.90 -46.64
N ASP A 174 50.99 40.99 -45.38
CA ASP A 174 52.12 41.86 -44.94
C ASP A 174 53.51 41.22 -45.16
N ASP A 175 53.63 39.90 -45.11
CA ASP A 175 54.87 39.16 -45.44
C ASP A 175 54.83 38.75 -46.92
N GLY A 176 55.53 39.47 -47.80
CA GLY A 176 55.55 39.31 -49.27
C GLY A 176 55.99 37.95 -49.85
N GLN A 177 56.04 36.86 -49.08
CA GLN A 177 56.22 35.48 -49.55
C GLN A 177 55.31 34.51 -48.79
N ILE A 178 54.12 34.22 -49.33
CA ILE A 178 53.25 33.18 -48.78
C ILE A 178 53.75 31.81 -49.26
N SER A 179 54.30 30.98 -48.35
CA SER A 179 54.63 29.59 -48.68
C SER A 179 53.38 28.78 -49.02
N GLN A 180 53.46 27.91 -50.02
CA GLN A 180 52.33 27.11 -50.52
C GLN A 180 51.66 26.27 -49.42
N LYS A 181 52.47 25.75 -48.50
CA LYS A 181 52.03 25.02 -47.30
C LYS A 181 51.11 25.85 -46.38
N ARG A 182 51.30 27.17 -46.33
CA ARG A 182 50.47 28.07 -45.51
C ARG A 182 49.12 28.35 -46.17
N LYS A 183 49.06 28.42 -47.52
CA LYS A 183 47.80 28.53 -48.28
C LYS A 183 46.93 27.28 -48.13
N GLU A 184 47.54 26.10 -48.27
CA GLU A 184 46.86 24.81 -48.10
C GLU A 184 46.28 24.65 -46.68
N TRP A 185 47.01 25.11 -45.66
CA TRP A 185 46.52 25.08 -44.27
C TRP A 185 45.33 26.02 -44.05
N ILE A 186 45.36 27.24 -44.60
CA ILE A 186 44.26 28.22 -44.50
C ILE A 186 42.98 27.67 -45.16
N GLU A 187 43.10 27.05 -46.33
CA GLU A 187 41.97 26.50 -47.08
C GLU A 187 41.35 25.29 -46.38
N TRP A 188 42.19 24.38 -45.87
CA TRP A 188 41.75 23.25 -45.04
C TRP A 188 41.06 23.71 -43.75
N ALA A 189 41.63 24.67 -43.03
CA ALA A 189 41.08 25.16 -41.77
C ALA A 189 39.76 25.92 -41.97
N SER A 190 39.60 26.63 -43.09
CA SER A 190 38.32 27.29 -43.46
C SER A 190 37.22 26.25 -43.67
N ARG A 191 37.49 25.19 -44.43
CA ARG A 191 36.56 24.07 -44.67
C ARG A 191 36.19 23.26 -43.42
N LYS A 192 36.94 23.39 -42.33
CA LYS A 192 36.70 22.71 -41.05
C LYS A 192 35.91 23.55 -40.05
N ALA A 193 35.76 24.85 -40.31
CA ALA A 193 35.03 25.78 -39.45
C ALA A 193 33.57 25.99 -39.90
N ASP A 194 33.23 25.58 -41.12
CA ASP A 194 31.87 25.50 -41.67
C ASP A 194 31.30 24.08 -41.50
#